data_AF-A0A4Q5X5D1-F1
#
_entry.id   AF-A0A4Q5X5D1-F1
#
_cell.length_a   1.000
_cell.length_b   1.000
_cell.length_c   1.000
_cell.angle_alpha   90.00
_cell.angle_beta   90.00
_cell.angle_gamma   90.00
#
_symmetry.space_group_name_H-M   'P 1'
#
loop_
_entity.id
_entity.type
_entity.pdbx_description
1 polymer ?
#
loop_
_entity_poly.entity_id
_entity_poly.type
_entity_poly.pdbx_seq_one_letter_code
_entity_poly.pdbx_strand_id
1 'polypeptide(L)'
;MAEPNDIKKIPGRVSRAATVVASSAAVGASWMALVAATTMGLGHLDRVRTQVSADTGSLGTSGGRYRLVVQSYERDSVPSGNVPNARQRPLASAQRSVTAEELSRGVALDLLRVGDNLSSSQVIVAWIEQGEADLEFDGAEARPSATALYGAADSRELGDARVVLKSRSA
;
A
#
# COMPACT_ATOMS: atom_id res chain seq x y z
N MET A 1 36.54 -56.72 23.71
CA MET A 1 36.00 -56.02 24.90
C MET A 1 35.38 -54.72 24.41
N ALA A 2 34.08 -54.58 24.66
CA ALA A 2 33.19 -53.44 24.42
C ALA A 2 32.83 -53.02 22.97
N GLU A 3 31.54 -52.72 22.84
CA GLU A 3 30.67 -52.50 21.67
C GLU A 3 30.49 -50.96 21.41
N PRO A 4 29.57 -50.50 20.51
CA PRO A 4 29.73 -49.36 19.59
C PRO A 4 29.07 -48.05 20.09
N ASN A 5 29.17 -46.96 19.32
CA ASN A 5 28.06 -46.01 19.24
C ASN A 5 27.98 -45.17 17.96
N ASP A 6 26.74 -44.98 17.55
CA ASP A 6 26.19 -44.44 16.32
C ASP A 6 25.82 -42.95 16.51
N ILE A 7 26.20 -42.06 15.58
CA ILE A 7 25.66 -40.69 15.52
C ILE A 7 25.37 -40.27 14.06
N LYS A 8 24.22 -40.73 13.57
CA LYS A 8 23.18 -39.97 12.82
C LYS A 8 23.50 -38.51 12.38
N LYS A 9 23.66 -38.34 11.05
CA LYS A 9 22.96 -37.43 10.10
C LYS A 9 22.76 -35.92 10.44
N ILE A 10 23.34 -35.03 9.61
CA ILE A 10 22.70 -33.75 9.19
C ILE A 10 23.12 -33.42 7.74
N PRO A 11 22.21 -33.37 6.74
CA PRO A 11 22.52 -32.83 5.41
C PRO A 11 22.51 -31.29 5.44
N GLY A 12 23.58 -30.70 4.93
CA GLY A 12 23.76 -29.26 4.78
C GLY A 12 22.64 -28.60 3.96
N ARG A 13 22.10 -27.53 4.52
CA ARG A 13 21.02 -26.70 3.99
C ARG A 13 21.52 -25.81 2.86
N VAL A 14 20.86 -25.95 1.72
CA VAL A 14 20.66 -25.04 0.56
C VAL A 14 21.19 -23.61 0.66
N SER A 15 21.78 -23.14 -0.45
CA SER A 15 21.61 -21.76 -0.93
C SER A 15 21.21 -21.81 -2.41
N ARG A 16 19.90 -21.86 -2.63
CA ARG A 16 19.29 -21.70 -3.94
C ARG A 16 19.35 -20.20 -4.25
N ALA A 17 20.15 -19.80 -5.22
CA ALA A 17 20.21 -18.43 -5.70
C ALA A 17 18.81 -18.03 -6.17
N ALA A 18 18.13 -17.20 -5.38
CA ALA A 18 16.88 -16.58 -5.78
C ALA A 18 17.23 -15.47 -6.77
N THR A 19 17.09 -15.76 -8.05
CA THR A 19 17.04 -14.74 -9.10
C THR A 19 15.84 -13.86 -8.81
N VAL A 20 16.08 -12.70 -8.19
CA VAL A 20 15.05 -11.67 -8.01
C VAL A 20 14.79 -11.08 -9.39
N VAL A 21 13.72 -11.55 -10.02
CA VAL A 21 13.11 -10.86 -11.16
C VAL A 21 12.61 -9.52 -10.63
N ALA A 22 13.37 -8.45 -10.89
CA ALA A 22 12.96 -7.09 -10.64
C ALA A 22 11.84 -6.72 -11.63
N SER A 23 10.62 -7.17 -11.34
CA SER A 23 9.42 -6.76 -12.09
C SER A 23 8.91 -5.44 -11.54
N SER A 24 9.26 -4.35 -12.23
CA SER A 24 8.47 -3.12 -12.36
C SER A 24 7.94 -2.50 -11.06
N ALA A 25 8.82 -2.27 -10.08
CA ALA A 25 8.51 -1.51 -8.87
C ALA A 25 9.08 -0.08 -8.99
N ALA A 26 8.56 0.70 -9.93
CA ALA A 26 8.82 2.14 -9.96
C ALA A 26 7.81 2.86 -10.87
N VAL A 27 6.63 3.12 -10.33
CA VAL A 27 5.80 4.23 -10.82
C VAL A 27 5.32 4.98 -9.58
N GLY A 28 6.04 6.05 -9.22
CA GLY A 28 5.54 7.08 -8.29
C GLY A 28 6.46 7.50 -7.14
N ALA A 29 7.30 6.62 -6.60
CA ALA A 29 8.32 7.03 -5.63
C ALA A 29 9.49 7.67 -6.38
N SER A 30 9.84 8.92 -6.04
CA SER A 30 11.00 9.62 -6.61
C SER A 30 12.23 8.70 -6.61
N TRP A 31 12.73 8.36 -7.81
CA TRP A 31 13.87 7.46 -8.01
C TRP A 31 15.10 7.88 -7.20
N MET A 32 15.27 9.19 -6.96
CA MET A 32 16.37 9.72 -6.16
C MET A 32 16.27 9.36 -4.67
N ALA A 33 15.06 9.26 -4.11
CA ALA A 33 14.87 8.84 -2.72
C ALA A 33 15.24 7.35 -2.55
N LEU A 34 14.88 6.52 -3.53
CA LEU A 34 15.23 5.10 -3.53
C LEU A 34 16.74 4.89 -3.74
N VAL A 35 17.36 5.65 -4.64
CA VAL A 35 18.82 5.61 -4.85
C VAL A 35 19.57 6.10 -3.60
N ALA A 36 19.10 7.17 -2.94
CA ALA A 36 19.70 7.66 -1.71
C ALA A 36 19.60 6.65 -0.55
N ALA A 37 18.43 6.05 -0.35
CA ALA A 37 18.21 5.04 0.69
C ALA A 37 19.06 3.77 0.46
N THR A 38 19.20 3.33 -0.80
CA THR A 38 20.01 2.16 -1.14
C THR A 38 21.52 2.44 -1.11
N THR A 39 21.95 3.67 -1.41
CA THR A 39 23.37 4.06 -1.44
C THR A 39 23.93 4.39 -0.05
N MET A 40 23.13 4.96 0.85
CA MET A 40 23.61 5.36 2.18
C MET A 40 23.43 4.31 3.28
N GLY A 41 22.68 3.22 3.06
CA GLY A 41 22.38 2.24 4.11
C GLY A 41 21.58 2.83 5.30
N LEU A 42 20.98 4.02 5.09
CA LEU A 42 20.20 4.77 6.07
C LEU A 42 18.73 4.64 5.71
N GLY A 43 18.08 3.61 6.24
CA GLY A 43 16.62 3.54 6.25
C GLY A 43 16.10 2.14 6.07
N HIS A 44 15.22 1.73 6.99
CA HIS A 44 14.39 0.56 6.78
C HIS A 44 13.28 0.93 5.79
N LEU A 45 13.08 0.09 4.76
CA LEU A 45 11.95 0.21 3.84
C LEU A 45 10.83 -0.68 4.35
N ASP A 46 9.71 -0.08 4.70
CA ASP A 46 8.49 -0.81 5.02
C ASP A 46 7.56 -0.82 3.80
N ARG A 47 6.91 -1.96 3.58
CA ARG A 47 5.96 -2.13 2.49
C ARG A 47 4.63 -2.57 3.08
N VAL A 48 3.62 -1.72 2.93
CA VAL A 48 2.24 -2.09 3.23
C VAL A 48 1.55 -2.45 1.93
N ARG A 49 1.14 -3.71 1.81
CA ARG A 49 0.33 -4.19 0.70
C ARG A 49 -1.14 -3.91 1.01
N THR A 50 -1.77 -3.18 0.10
CA THR A 50 -3.16 -2.76 0.25
C THR A 50 -3.97 -3.36 -0.88
N GLN A 51 -5.17 -3.85 -0.56
CA GLN A 51 -6.16 -4.25 -1.55
C GLN A 51 -7.38 -3.35 -1.42
N VAL A 52 -7.68 -2.62 -2.48
CA VAL A 52 -8.81 -1.68 -2.53
C VAL A 52 -9.89 -2.23 -3.43
N SER A 53 -11.10 -2.35 -2.92
CA SER A 53 -12.27 -2.83 -3.67
C SER A 53 -13.45 -1.89 -3.52
N ALA A 54 -14.33 -1.86 -4.52
CA ALA A 54 -15.59 -1.12 -4.47
C ALA A 54 -16.73 -1.99 -5.00
N ASP A 55 -17.94 -1.76 -4.51
CA ASP A 55 -19.14 -2.35 -5.09
C ASP A 55 -19.45 -1.68 -6.44
N THR A 56 -19.60 -2.48 -7.49
CA THR A 56 -19.96 -2.01 -8.84
C THR A 56 -21.28 -1.24 -8.87
N GLY A 57 -22.22 -1.52 -7.97
CA GLY A 57 -23.47 -0.76 -7.87
C GLY A 57 -23.30 0.68 -7.38
N SER A 58 -22.17 0.98 -6.73
CA SER A 58 -21.80 2.35 -6.30
C SER A 58 -20.97 3.10 -7.35
N LEU A 59 -20.53 2.40 -8.40
CA LEU A 59 -19.75 2.94 -9.50
C LEU A 59 -20.69 3.27 -10.67
N GLY A 60 -20.46 4.41 -11.33
CA GLY A 60 -21.26 4.81 -12.49
C GLY A 60 -21.19 3.77 -13.62
N THR A 61 -22.26 3.64 -14.40
CA THR A 61 -22.46 2.60 -15.44
C THR A 61 -21.55 2.73 -16.67
N SER A 62 -20.64 3.70 -16.70
CA SER A 62 -19.76 3.94 -17.85
C SER A 62 -18.37 3.39 -17.54
N GLY A 63 -17.77 2.68 -18.51
CA GLY A 63 -16.39 2.18 -18.49
C GLY A 63 -15.32 3.28 -18.48
N GLY A 64 -15.54 4.32 -17.68
CA GLY A 64 -14.62 5.39 -17.40
C GLY A 64 -13.49 4.93 -16.49
N ARG A 65 -12.38 5.65 -16.58
CA ARG A 65 -11.25 5.47 -15.67
C ARG A 65 -11.51 6.27 -14.39
N TYR A 66 -11.03 5.71 -13.30
CA TYR A 66 -11.03 6.33 -11.98
C TYR A 66 -9.60 6.56 -11.53
N ARG A 67 -9.38 7.69 -10.87
CA ARG A 67 -8.17 7.95 -10.12
C ARG A 67 -8.33 7.34 -8.74
N LEU A 68 -7.61 6.26 -8.47
CA LEU A 68 -7.47 5.69 -7.14
C LEU A 68 -6.29 6.37 -6.43
N VAL A 69 -6.55 6.90 -5.25
CA VAL A 69 -5.52 7.42 -4.35
C VAL A 69 -5.56 6.62 -3.06
N VAL A 70 -4.39 6.22 -2.58
CA VAL A 70 -4.20 5.49 -1.33
C VAL A 70 -3.14 6.21 -0.51
N GLN A 71 -3.43 6.43 0.77
CA GLN A 71 -2.53 7.07 1.72
C GLN A 71 -2.49 6.26 3.00
N SER A 72 -1.33 6.18 3.65
CA SER A 72 -1.18 5.63 4.99
C SER A 72 -0.96 6.73 6.01
N TYR A 73 -1.55 6.57 7.18
CA TYR A 73 -1.43 7.49 8.31
C TYR A 73 -1.08 6.72 9.59
N GLU A 74 -0.50 7.42 10.58
CA GLU A 74 -0.42 6.86 11.93
C GLU A 74 -1.84 6.66 12.48
N ARG A 75 -2.10 5.53 13.16
CA ARG A 75 -3.46 5.22 13.61
C ARG A 75 -4.07 6.32 14.48
N ASP A 76 -3.30 6.89 15.40
CA ASP A 76 -3.81 7.94 16.30
C ASP A 76 -3.96 9.30 15.61
N SER A 77 -3.41 9.44 14.41
CA SER A 77 -3.50 10.68 13.64
C SER A 77 -4.81 10.82 12.88
N VAL A 78 -5.47 9.71 12.47
CA VAL A 78 -6.73 9.72 11.71
C VAL A 78 -7.79 8.94 12.48
N PRO A 79 -8.83 9.59 13.01
CA PRO A 79 -9.91 8.89 13.69
C PRO A 79 -10.60 7.90 12.74
N SER A 80 -10.89 6.70 13.23
CA SER A 80 -11.46 5.61 12.43
C SER A 80 -12.73 6.05 11.68
N GLY A 81 -12.73 5.86 10.36
CA GLY A 81 -13.87 6.19 9.49
C GLY A 81 -13.94 7.65 9.02
N ASN A 82 -13.09 8.54 9.53
CA ASN A 82 -13.08 9.96 9.13
C ASN A 82 -12.09 10.23 7.99
N VAL A 83 -12.43 11.21 7.14
CA VAL A 83 -11.54 11.73 6.11
C VAL A 83 -10.40 12.51 6.75
N PRO A 84 -9.13 12.30 6.35
CA PRO A 84 -8.02 13.05 6.87
C PRO A 84 -8.14 14.56 6.59
N ASN A 85 -7.87 15.39 7.60
CA ASN A 85 -7.84 16.85 7.47
C ASN A 85 -6.52 17.34 6.87
N ALA A 86 -6.45 18.62 6.52
CA ALA A 86 -5.26 19.22 5.89
C ALA A 86 -3.98 19.20 6.77
N ARG A 87 -4.11 19.06 8.10
CA ARG A 87 -2.97 19.04 9.03
C ARG A 87 -2.37 17.64 9.20
N GLN A 88 -3.14 16.61 8.87
CA GLN A 88 -2.65 15.23 8.91
C GLN A 88 -1.81 14.96 7.68
N ARG A 89 -0.53 14.66 7.91
CA ARG A 89 0.43 14.32 6.86
C ARG A 89 0.45 12.81 6.65
N PRO A 90 0.28 12.32 5.41
CA PRO A 90 0.41 10.90 5.13
C PRO A 90 1.87 10.46 5.31
N LEU A 91 2.06 9.24 5.79
CA LEU A 91 3.36 8.57 5.92
C LEU A 91 3.88 8.07 4.57
N ALA A 92 2.96 7.67 3.69
CA ALA A 92 3.21 7.21 2.33
C ALA A 92 1.94 7.41 1.51
N SER A 93 2.09 7.54 0.20
CA SER A 93 0.99 7.70 -0.75
C SER A 93 1.27 6.94 -2.04
N ALA A 94 0.20 6.50 -2.70
CA ALA A 94 0.24 5.92 -4.04
C ALA A 94 -1.02 6.35 -4.81
N GLN A 95 -0.87 6.46 -6.13
CA GLN A 95 -1.99 6.73 -7.02
C GLN A 95 -1.93 5.86 -8.27
N ARG A 96 -3.11 5.52 -8.81
CA ARG A 96 -3.23 4.67 -10.00
C ARG A 96 -4.54 4.95 -10.73
N SER A 97 -4.48 4.95 -12.07
CA SER A 97 -5.69 4.87 -12.91
C SER A 97 -6.25 3.45 -12.89
N VAL A 98 -7.52 3.29 -12.52
CA VAL A 98 -8.20 2.00 -12.41
C VAL A 98 -9.56 2.01 -13.11
N THR A 99 -10.07 0.85 -13.51
CA THR A 99 -11.44 0.69 -14.02
C THR A 99 -12.40 0.13 -12.95
N ALA A 100 -13.70 0.20 -13.21
CA ALA A 100 -14.71 -0.38 -12.32
C ALA A 100 -14.52 -1.91 -12.17
N GLU A 101 -14.14 -2.60 -13.23
CA GLU A 101 -13.88 -4.05 -13.24
C GLU A 101 -12.60 -4.43 -12.48
N GLU A 102 -11.62 -3.52 -12.42
CA GLU A 102 -10.45 -3.71 -11.56
C GLU A 102 -10.82 -3.52 -10.09
N LEU A 103 -11.61 -2.51 -9.76
CA LEU A 103 -12.10 -2.25 -8.40
C LEU A 103 -13.01 -3.36 -7.87
N SER A 104 -13.83 -3.97 -8.73
CA SER A 104 -14.71 -5.08 -8.33
C SER A 104 -13.92 -6.35 -7.97
N ARG A 105 -12.79 -6.59 -8.65
CA ARG A 105 -11.85 -7.68 -8.34
C ARG A 105 -10.93 -7.37 -7.16
N GLY A 106 -10.82 -6.10 -6.80
CA GLY A 106 -9.88 -5.59 -5.81
C GLY A 106 -8.51 -5.32 -6.41
N VAL A 107 -8.09 -4.07 -6.35
CA VAL A 107 -6.80 -3.58 -6.86
C VAL A 107 -5.75 -3.66 -5.76
N ALA A 108 -4.66 -4.37 -6.02
CA ALA A 108 -3.51 -4.40 -5.13
C ALA A 108 -2.56 -3.22 -5.41
N LEU A 109 -2.15 -2.51 -4.36
CA LEU A 109 -1.13 -1.46 -4.39
C LEU A 109 -0.18 -1.63 -3.21
N ASP A 110 1.09 -1.29 -3.45
CA ASP A 110 2.10 -1.27 -2.42
C ASP A 110 2.39 0.18 -2.02
N LEU A 111 2.27 0.48 -0.73
CA LEU A 111 2.73 1.73 -0.14
C LEU A 111 4.13 1.50 0.40
N LEU A 112 5.08 2.32 -0.05
CA LEU A 112 6.46 2.28 0.40
C LEU A 112 6.71 3.42 1.38
N ARG A 113 7.18 3.07 2.57
CA ARG A 113 7.57 4.02 3.60
C ARG A 113 9.07 3.93 3.83
N VAL A 114 9.72 5.08 3.96
CA VAL A 114 11.14 5.20 4.28
C VAL A 114 11.26 5.90 5.64
N GLY A 115 11.92 5.28 6.61
CA GLY A 115 12.21 5.94 7.89
C GLY A 115 12.72 4.98 8.97
N ASP A 116 13.26 5.56 10.03
CA ASP A 116 13.94 4.81 11.10
C ASP A 116 12.98 4.32 12.21
N ASN A 117 11.75 4.85 12.26
CA ASN A 117 10.72 4.46 13.22
C ASN A 117 9.42 4.08 12.50
N LEU A 118 9.31 2.80 12.17
CA LEU A 118 8.16 2.24 11.48
C LEU A 118 7.16 1.74 12.53
N SER A 119 6.26 2.63 12.94
CA SER A 119 5.10 2.23 13.75
C SER A 119 4.31 1.13 13.04
N SER A 120 4.02 0.05 13.76
CA SER A 120 3.28 -1.11 13.23
C SER A 120 1.78 -0.83 13.07
N SER A 121 1.25 0.19 13.74
CA SER A 121 -0.17 0.53 13.73
C SER A 121 -0.45 1.71 12.80
N GLN A 122 -0.96 1.40 11.61
CA GLN A 122 -1.25 2.39 10.56
C GLN A 122 -2.70 2.27 10.11
N VAL A 123 -3.27 3.39 9.68
CA VAL A 123 -4.58 3.44 9.02
C VAL A 123 -4.34 3.73 7.55
N ILE A 124 -4.87 2.86 6.69
CA ILE A 124 -4.88 3.04 5.25
C ILE A 124 -6.19 3.69 4.86
N VAL A 125 -6.07 4.81 4.16
CA VAL A 125 -7.17 5.57 3.62
C VAL A 125 -7.10 5.47 2.10
N ALA A 126 -8.22 5.15 1.46
CA ALA A 126 -8.31 5.11 0.01
C ALA A 126 -9.58 5.79 -0.46
N TRP A 127 -9.50 6.42 -1.63
CA TRP A 127 -10.67 6.95 -2.32
C TRP A 127 -10.48 6.92 -3.82
N ILE A 128 -11.60 7.00 -4.53
CA ILE A 128 -11.60 7.13 -5.98
C ILE A 128 -12.37 8.36 -6.43
N GLU A 129 -11.92 8.91 -7.56
CA GLU A 129 -12.55 10.03 -8.25
C GLU A 129 -12.69 9.68 -9.73
N GLN A 130 -13.71 10.22 -10.40
CA GLN A 130 -13.84 10.05 -11.84
C GLN A 130 -12.71 10.81 -12.56
N GLY A 131 -12.11 10.17 -13.55
CA GLY A 131 -10.99 10.71 -14.32
C GLY A 131 -9.74 9.85 -14.21
N GLU A 132 -8.70 10.25 -14.94
CA GLU A 132 -7.41 9.57 -14.90
C GLU A 132 -6.55 10.11 -13.77
N ALA A 133 -5.65 9.27 -13.25
CA ALA A 133 -4.63 9.74 -12.33
C ALA A 133 -3.69 10.71 -13.06
N ASP A 134 -3.71 11.96 -12.64
CA ASP A 134 -2.69 12.93 -13.00
C ASP A 134 -1.42 12.63 -12.19
N LEU A 135 -0.39 12.14 -12.89
CA LEU A 135 0.88 11.75 -12.28
C LEU A 135 1.74 12.96 -11.88
N GLU A 136 1.35 14.17 -12.26
CA GLU A 136 2.03 15.41 -11.86
C GLU A 136 1.65 15.85 -10.44
N PHE A 137 0.50 15.39 -9.92
CA PHE A 137 0.04 15.70 -8.56
C PHE A 137 0.58 14.69 -7.55
N ASP A 138 1.21 15.20 -6.48
CA ASP A 138 1.66 14.37 -5.37
C ASP A 138 0.45 13.73 -4.67
N GLY A 139 0.40 12.40 -4.70
CA GLY A 139 -0.59 11.61 -3.99
C GLY A 139 -0.62 11.91 -2.49
N ALA A 140 0.41 12.53 -1.90
CA ALA A 140 0.44 12.96 -0.50
C ALA A 140 -0.43 14.21 -0.22
N GLU A 141 -0.57 15.11 -1.18
CA GLU A 141 -1.36 16.34 -1.05
C GLU A 141 -2.81 16.16 -1.50
N ALA A 142 -3.08 15.12 -2.29
CA ALA A 142 -4.42 14.79 -2.75
C ALA A 142 -5.41 14.62 -1.58
N ARG A 143 -6.65 15.10 -1.78
CA ARG A 143 -7.74 14.98 -0.82
C ARG A 143 -9.02 14.53 -1.55
N PRO A 144 -9.87 13.72 -0.91
CA PRO A 144 -11.11 13.26 -1.53
C PRO A 144 -12.07 14.44 -1.73
N SER A 145 -12.58 14.57 -2.95
CA SER A 145 -13.73 15.44 -3.26
C SER A 145 -15.01 14.99 -2.54
N ALA A 146 -16.02 15.87 -2.51
CA ALA A 146 -17.29 15.59 -1.83
C ALA A 146 -18.06 14.40 -2.44
N THR A 147 -17.79 14.07 -3.71
CA THR A 147 -18.43 12.98 -4.46
C THR A 147 -17.56 11.73 -4.55
N ALA A 148 -16.37 11.73 -3.94
CA ALA A 148 -15.47 10.58 -3.95
C ALA A 148 -16.06 9.40 -3.17
N LEU A 149 -15.88 8.18 -3.68
CA LEU A 149 -16.08 6.99 -2.86
C LEU A 149 -14.87 6.83 -1.95
N TYR A 150 -15.12 6.57 -0.67
CA TYR A 150 -14.12 6.61 0.38
C TYR A 150 -14.12 5.32 1.20
N GLY A 151 -12.96 4.92 1.68
CA GLY A 151 -12.81 3.83 2.62
C GLY A 151 -11.55 4.00 3.48
N ALA A 152 -11.62 3.50 4.70
CA ALA A 152 -10.48 3.42 5.59
C ALA A 152 -10.41 2.02 6.23
N ALA A 153 -9.20 1.51 6.42
CA ALA A 153 -8.96 0.25 7.10
C ALA A 153 -7.65 0.31 7.88
N ASP A 154 -7.60 -0.36 9.01
CA ASP A 154 -6.33 -0.56 9.71
C ASP A 154 -5.43 -1.52 8.93
N SER A 155 -4.14 -1.21 8.90
CA SER A 155 -3.11 -2.17 8.50
C SER A 155 -3.02 -3.26 9.56
N ARG A 156 -3.07 -4.53 9.14
CA ARG A 156 -2.90 -5.67 10.04
C ARG A 156 -1.42 -5.83 10.38
N GLU A 157 -1.11 -6.56 11.45
CA GLU A 157 0.26 -6.81 11.94
C GLU A 157 1.24 -7.36 10.88
N LEU A 158 0.73 -7.90 9.77
CA LEU A 158 1.50 -8.44 8.65
C LEU A 158 1.76 -7.45 7.50
N GLY A 159 1.39 -6.17 7.66
CA GLY A 159 1.55 -5.17 6.59
C GLY A 159 0.52 -5.30 5.47
N ASP A 160 -0.60 -5.98 5.71
CA ASP A 160 -1.70 -6.11 4.76
C ASP A 160 -2.92 -5.29 5.20
N ALA A 161 -3.52 -4.52 4.29
CA ALA A 161 -4.78 -3.81 4.51
C ALA A 161 -5.80 -4.11 3.42
N ARG A 162 -7.08 -4.25 3.80
CA ARG A 162 -8.20 -4.36 2.86
C ARG A 162 -9.16 -3.21 3.03
N VAL A 163 -9.27 -2.36 2.00
CA VAL A 163 -10.12 -1.19 2.02
C VAL A 163 -11.32 -1.43 1.10
N VAL A 164 -12.53 -1.27 1.65
CA VAL A 164 -13.77 -1.31 0.87
C VAL A 164 -14.30 0.11 0.73
N LEU A 165 -14.38 0.59 -0.51
CA LEU A 165 -14.86 1.93 -0.83
C LEU A 165 -16.39 1.96 -0.77
N LYS A 166 -16.92 3.01 -0.17
CA LYS A 166 -18.36 3.24 -0.02
C LYS A 166 -18.69 4.69 -0.34
N SER A 167 -19.95 4.94 -0.71
CA SER A 167 -20.46 6.32 -0.81
C SER A 167 -20.37 6.98 0.55
N ARG A 168 -19.91 8.23 0.60
CA ARG A 168 -19.87 9.00 1.83
C ARG A 168 -21.30 9.36 2.23
N SER A 169 -21.79 8.79 3.33
CA SER A 169 -22.97 9.32 4.01
C SER A 169 -22.61 10.70 4.53
N ALA A 170 -23.30 11.74 4.04
CA ALA A 170 -23.16 13.09 4.56
C ALA A 170 -23.65 13.18 6.01
#